data_AF-A0A9W9EFD8-F1
#
_entry.id   AF-A0A9W9EFD8-F1
#
_cell.length_a   1.000
_cell.length_b   1.000
_cell.length_c   1.000
_cell.angle_alpha   90.00
_cell.angle_beta   90.00
_cell.angle_gamma   90.00
#
_symmetry.space_group_name_H-M   'P 1'
#
loop_
_entity.id
_entity.type
_entity.pdbx_description
1 polymer ?
#
loop_
_entity_poly.entity_id
_entity_poly.type
_entity_poly.pdbx_seq_one_letter_code
_entity_poly.pdbx_strand_id
1 'polypeptide(L)'
;MERFYGQPFTREYRSLADIMRSFESYKDQPHSQELAVIEIEQWTVSGATACPKEKTQRQMMKYFPSIHFLSLEDMLTMAEAKGHV
;
A
#
# COMPACT_ATOMS: atom_id res chain seq x y z
N MET A 1 8.84 -7.49 -4.86
CA MET A 1 8.47 -7.27 -6.27
C MET A 1 9.68 -7.31 -7.18
N GLU A 2 10.43 -6.22 -7.44
CA GLU A 2 11.55 -6.22 -8.41
C GLU A 2 12.61 -7.29 -8.11
N ARG A 3 13.02 -7.42 -6.84
CA ARG A 3 13.95 -8.50 -6.40
C ARG A 3 13.36 -9.91 -6.55
N PHE A 4 12.04 -10.04 -6.35
CA PHE A 4 11.37 -11.34 -6.37
C PHE A 4 11.22 -11.85 -7.82
N TYR A 5 10.80 -10.98 -8.74
CA TYR A 5 10.58 -11.32 -10.14
C TYR A 5 11.79 -11.06 -11.06
N GLY A 6 12.85 -10.42 -10.56
CA GLY A 6 14.04 -10.09 -11.36
C GLY A 6 13.79 -9.04 -12.45
N GLN A 7 12.68 -8.30 -12.38
CA GLN A 7 12.30 -7.30 -13.37
C GLN A 7 12.22 -5.90 -12.72
N PRO A 8 12.89 -4.89 -13.29
CA PRO A 8 12.78 -3.52 -12.81
C PRO A 8 11.46 -2.87 -13.29
N PHE A 9 10.91 -1.96 -12.48
CA PHE A 9 9.76 -1.15 -12.86
C PHE A 9 10.21 0.21 -13.40
N THR A 10 9.46 0.73 -14.36
CA THR A 10 9.50 2.16 -14.68
C THR A 10 8.95 2.94 -13.49
N ARG A 11 9.67 3.97 -13.07
CA ARG A 11 9.30 4.79 -11.90
C ARG A 11 8.91 6.18 -12.34
N GLU A 12 7.78 6.62 -11.83
CA GLU A 12 7.34 8.01 -11.90
C GLU A 12 7.19 8.52 -10.46
N TYR A 13 7.47 9.80 -10.25
CA TYR A 13 7.43 10.42 -8.94
C TYR A 13 6.55 11.66 -8.98
N ARG A 14 5.78 11.86 -7.91
CA ARG A 14 4.99 13.06 -7.69
C ARG A 14 5.29 13.64 -6.31
N SER A 15 5.27 14.97 -6.21
CA SER A 15 5.44 15.65 -4.93
C SER A 15 4.12 15.68 -4.15
N LEU A 16 4.20 15.84 -2.82
CA LEU A 16 3.01 16.07 -1.98
C LEU A 16 2.21 17.28 -2.45
N ALA A 17 2.88 18.35 -2.90
CA ALA A 17 2.21 19.55 -3.40
C ALA A 17 1.39 19.26 -4.68
N ASP A 18 1.90 18.40 -5.56
CA ASP A 18 1.18 18.01 -6.78
C ASP A 18 0.01 17.10 -6.48
N ILE A 19 0.16 16.17 -5.53
CA ILE A 19 -0.92 15.31 -5.04
C ILE A 19 -2.05 16.18 -4.46
N MET A 20 -1.71 17.17 -3.62
CA MET A 20 -2.72 18.03 -3.00
C MET A 20 -3.42 18.96 -3.99
N ARG A 21 -2.72 19.43 -5.02
CA ARG A 21 -3.33 20.17 -6.12
C ARG A 21 -4.33 19.31 -6.88
N SER A 22 -4.00 18.04 -7.15
CA SER A 22 -4.93 17.11 -7.78
C SER A 22 -6.13 16.82 -6.89
N PHE A 23 -5.93 16.63 -5.58
CA PHE A 23 -7.02 16.38 -4.65
C PHE A 23 -8.08 17.49 -4.72
N GLU A 24 -7.64 18.75 -4.71
CA GLU A 24 -8.54 19.91 -4.81
C GLU A 24 -9.37 19.92 -6.11
N SER A 25 -8.78 19.48 -7.23
CA SER A 25 -9.48 19.40 -8.53
C SER A 25 -10.56 18.32 -8.59
N TYR A 26 -10.46 17.27 -7.77
CA TYR A 26 -11.36 16.11 -7.81
C TYR A 26 -12.25 15.96 -6.57
N LYS A 27 -12.13 16.84 -5.56
CA LYS A 27 -12.84 16.73 -4.28
C LYS A 27 -14.37 16.66 -4.40
N ASP A 28 -14.94 17.30 -5.43
CA ASP A 28 -16.39 17.33 -5.66
C ASP A 28 -16.89 16.12 -6.48
N GLN A 29 -15.98 15.18 -6.79
CA GLN A 29 -16.26 13.95 -7.53
C GLN A 29 -15.96 12.71 -6.66
N PRO A 30 -16.73 12.47 -5.59
CA PRO A 30 -16.44 11.45 -4.56
C PRO A 30 -16.45 10.00 -5.07
N HIS A 31 -16.97 9.76 -6.27
CA HIS A 31 -17.02 8.43 -6.90
C HIS A 31 -16.08 8.29 -8.10
N SER A 32 -15.22 9.28 -8.35
CA SER A 32 -14.21 9.21 -9.41
C SER A 32 -13.08 8.25 -9.01
N GLN A 33 -12.57 7.50 -9.99
CA GLN A 33 -11.42 6.61 -9.76
C GLN A 33 -10.16 7.44 -9.50
N GLU A 34 -10.07 8.62 -10.11
CA GLU A 34 -9.01 9.60 -9.94
C GLU A 34 -8.89 10.04 -8.49
N LEU A 35 -10.00 10.40 -7.85
CA LEU A 35 -9.98 10.79 -6.43
C LEU A 35 -9.48 9.63 -5.56
N ALA A 36 -9.94 8.39 -5.80
CA ALA A 36 -9.51 7.22 -5.05
C ALA A 36 -7.99 6.98 -5.16
N VAL A 37 -7.41 7.15 -6.36
CA VAL A 37 -5.95 7.04 -6.56
C VAL A 37 -5.22 8.15 -5.80
N ILE A 38 -5.69 9.40 -5.90
CA ILE A 38 -5.08 10.55 -5.22
C ILE A 38 -5.12 10.38 -3.69
N GLU A 39 -6.21 9.85 -3.15
CA GLU A 39 -6.34 9.54 -1.72
C GLU A 39 -5.30 8.49 -1.27
N ILE A 40 -5.13 7.42 -2.05
CA ILE A 40 -4.12 6.39 -1.77
C ILE A 40 -2.70 6.99 -1.80
N GLU A 41 -2.39 7.84 -2.78
CA GLU A 41 -1.11 8.56 -2.85
C GLU A 41 -0.89 9.41 -1.60
N GLN A 42 -1.91 10.17 -1.17
CA GLN A 42 -1.85 11.04 0.01
C GLN A 42 -1.67 10.24 1.31
N TRP A 43 -2.40 9.14 1.50
CA TRP A 43 -2.25 8.26 2.66
C TRP A 43 -0.87 7.63 2.72
N THR A 44 -0.33 7.25 1.56
CA THR A 44 0.99 6.63 1.45
C THR A 44 2.09 7.60 1.86
N VAL A 45 2.06 8.84 1.34
CA VAL A 45 3.08 9.87 1.67
C VAL A 45 2.96 10.36 3.11
N SER A 46 1.74 10.54 3.61
CA SER A 46 1.52 10.99 4.99
C SER A 46 1.80 9.92 6.04
N GLY A 47 1.86 8.65 5.63
CA GLY A 47 1.95 7.52 6.55
C GLY A 47 0.68 7.36 7.40
N ALA A 48 -0.48 7.80 6.89
CA ALA A 48 -1.75 7.75 7.63
C ALA A 48 -2.11 6.32 8.10
N THR A 49 -1.66 5.29 7.37
CA THR A 49 -1.84 3.88 7.71
C THR A 49 -0.64 3.24 8.41
N ALA A 50 0.45 4.00 8.62
CA ALA A 50 1.67 3.48 9.22
C ALA A 50 1.46 3.23 10.72
N CYS A 51 1.50 1.96 11.11
CA CYS A 51 1.45 1.54 12.51
C CYS A 51 2.86 1.28 13.03
N PRO A 52 3.22 1.73 14.25
CA PRO A 52 4.52 1.42 14.86
C PRO A 52 4.74 -0.09 14.95
N LYS A 53 5.82 -0.57 14.32
CA LYS A 53 6.10 -2.01 14.14
C LYS A 53 6.05 -2.78 15.46
N GLU A 54 6.69 -2.27 16.49
CA GLU A 54 6.79 -2.93 17.80
C GLU A 54 5.42 -3.05 18.46
N LYS A 55 4.59 -2.01 18.32
CA LYS A 55 3.21 -2.01 18.83
C LYS A 55 2.38 -3.05 18.08
N THR A 56 2.48 -3.09 16.76
CA THR A 56 1.77 -4.06 15.91
C THR A 56 2.16 -5.49 16.27
N GLN A 57 3.46 -5.79 16.33
CA GLN A 57 3.96 -7.13 16.68
C GLN A 57 3.51 -7.57 18.07
N ARG A 58 3.57 -6.69 19.07
CA ARG A 58 3.08 -6.98 20.42
C ARG A 58 1.59 -7.30 20.44
N GLN A 59 0.79 -6.57 19.67
CA GLN A 59 -0.66 -6.79 19.57
C GLN A 59 -0.97 -8.12 18.87
N MET A 60 -0.26 -8.43 17.78
CA MET A 60 -0.38 -9.71 17.07
C MET A 60 -0.11 -10.88 18.00
N MET A 61 1.02 -10.87 18.73
CA MET A 61 1.37 -11.94 19.65
C MET A 61 0.40 -12.07 20.84
N LYS A 62 -0.11 -10.94 21.35
CA LYS A 62 -0.99 -10.94 22.53
C LYS A 62 -2.40 -11.45 22.21
N TYR A 63 -2.98 -10.98 21.12
CA TYR A 63 -4.40 -11.21 20.84
C TYR A 63 -4.65 -12.28 19.79
N PHE A 64 -3.65 -12.59 18.96
CA PHE A 64 -3.77 -13.52 17.84
C PHE A 64 -2.64 -14.56 17.79
N PRO A 65 -2.31 -15.24 18.91
CA PRO A 65 -1.15 -16.13 18.98
C PRO A 65 -1.24 -17.36 18.07
N SER A 66 -2.46 -17.77 17.67
CA SER A 66 -2.71 -18.91 16.79
C SER A 66 -2.86 -18.51 15.31
N ILE A 67 -2.86 -17.22 14.99
CA ILE A 67 -3.01 -16.74 13.62
C ILE A 67 -1.64 -16.60 12.98
N HIS A 68 -1.46 -17.24 11.83
CA HIS A 68 -0.32 -17.01 10.98
C HIS A 68 -0.60 -15.83 10.03
N PHE A 69 0.11 -14.73 10.24
CA PHE A 69 0.07 -13.59 9.33
C PHE A 69 1.09 -13.81 8.22
N LEU A 70 0.64 -13.72 6.97
CA LEU A 70 1.50 -13.90 5.81
C LEU A 70 2.52 -12.76 5.71
N SER A 71 3.74 -13.12 5.36
CA SER A 71 4.75 -12.16 4.91
C SER A 71 4.44 -11.67 3.49
N LEU A 72 5.13 -10.61 3.07
CA LEU A 72 5.03 -10.15 1.68
C LEU A 72 5.52 -11.24 0.72
N GLU A 73 6.59 -11.95 1.07
CA GLU A 73 7.13 -13.06 0.30
C GLU A 73 6.10 -14.18 0.13
N ASP A 74 5.40 -14.58 1.21
CA ASP A 74 4.35 -15.60 1.14
C ASP A 74 3.23 -15.16 0.17
N MET A 75 2.82 -13.90 0.25
CA MET A 75 1.79 -13.35 -0.63
C MET A 75 2.22 -13.36 -2.09
N LEU A 76 3.48 -13.04 -2.39
CA LEU A 76 4.01 -13.03 -3.75
C LEU A 76 4.09 -14.44 -4.34
N THR A 77 4.58 -15.41 -3.56
CA THR A 77 4.59 -16.82 -3.96
C THR A 77 3.17 -17.33 -4.21
N MET A 78 2.20 -16.95 -3.38
CA MET A 78 0.80 -17.30 -3.60
C MET A 78 0.20 -16.67 -4.86
N ALA A 79 0.59 -15.44 -5.19
CA ALA A 79 0.09 -14.73 -6.37
C ALA A 79 0.59 -15.38 -7.67
N GLU A 80 1.87 -15.76 -7.72
CA GLU A 80 2.50 -16.49 -8.82
C GLU A 80 1.84 -17.87 -9.02
N ALA A 81 1.64 -18.63 -7.94
CA ALA A 81 1.00 -19.95 -8.00
C ALA A 81 -0.45 -19.91 -8.50
N LYS A 82 -1.15 -18.77 -8.33
CA LYS A 82 -2.54 -18.57 -8.76
C LYS A 82 -2.68 -17.91 -10.14
N GLY A 83 -1.57 -17.57 -10.80
CA GLY A 83 -1.58 -16.87 -12.09
C GLY A 83 -2.13 -15.45 -12.02
N HIS A 84 -1.97 -14.77 -10.87
CA HIS A 84 -2.31 -13.35 -10.72
C HIS A 84 -1.15 -12.41 -11.06
N VAL A 85 0.03 -12.97 -11.35
CA VAL A 85 1.24 -12.29 -11.81
C VAL A 85 1.90 -13.14 -12.88
#